data_AF-A0A7W1ZBJ9-F1
#
_entry.id   AF-A0A7W1ZBJ9-F1
#
_cell.length_a   1.000
_cell.length_b   1.000
_cell.length_c   1.000
_cell.angle_alpha   90.00
_cell.angle_beta   90.00
_cell.angle_gamma   90.00
#
_symmetry.space_group_name_H-M   'P 1'
#
loop_
_entity.id
_entity.type
_entity.pdbx_description
1 polymer ?
#
loop_
_entity_poly.entity_id
_entity_poly.type
_entity_poly.pdbx_seq_one_letter_code
_entity_poly.pdbx_strand_id
1 'polypeptide(L)' 'YFPIAWGNEFTPILQMNDPGEDPLTGSLLIAKHGSGHFVYTGLSFFRELPAGVSGAYRLFTNLLSL' A
#
# COMPACT_ATOMS: atom_id res chain seq x y z
N TYR A 1 -2.80 -1.45 11.70
CA TYR A 1 -1.67 -2.38 11.79
C TYR A 1 -1.61 -3.18 10.50
N PHE A 2 -0.44 -3.33 9.89
CA PHE A 2 -0.31 -3.99 8.58
C PHE A 2 -0.40 -5.51 8.70
N PRO A 3 -0.89 -6.22 7.67
CA PRO A 3 -0.81 -7.67 7.62
C PRO A 3 0.65 -8.12 7.69
N ILE A 4 0.89 -9.27 8.33
CA ILE A 4 2.20 -9.91 8.43
C ILE A 4 2.28 -11.24 7.64
N ALA A 5 1.17 -11.62 7.01
CA ALA A 5 1.07 -12.79 6.15
C ALA A 5 0.05 -12.54 5.04
N TRP A 6 0.31 -13.08 3.85
CA TRP A 6 -0.52 -13.01 2.66
C TRP A 6 -0.17 -14.16 1.71
N GLY A 7 -0.98 -14.37 0.67
CA GLY A 7 -0.71 -15.41 -0.34
C GLY A 7 0.47 -15.07 -1.24
N ASN A 8 1.10 -16.10 -1.83
CA ASN A 8 2.30 -15.95 -2.67
C ASN A 8 2.10 -15.05 -3.91
N GLU A 9 0.85 -14.83 -4.32
CA GLU A 9 0.46 -13.96 -5.42
C GLU A 9 0.64 -12.47 -5.12
N PHE A 10 0.78 -12.09 -3.84
CA PHE A 10 0.93 -10.70 -3.42
C PHE A 10 2.40 -10.30 -3.37
N THR A 11 2.70 -9.20 -4.03
CA THR A 11 4.00 -8.52 -3.97
C THR A 11 3.92 -7.35 -2.98
N PRO A 12 4.76 -7.33 -1.92
CA PRO A 12 4.89 -6.16 -1.06
C PRO A 12 5.67 -5.05 -1.77
N ILE A 13 5.13 -3.84 -1.77
CA ILE A 13 5.69 -2.70 -2.51
C ILE A 13 6.42 -1.72 -1.59
N LEU A 14 5.92 -1.54 -0.37
CA LEU A 14 6.45 -0.57 0.60
C LEU A 14 6.81 -1.24 1.92
N GLN A 15 7.90 -0.77 2.52
CA GLN A 15 8.31 -1.11 3.88
C GLN A 15 8.21 0.13 4.76
N MET A 16 7.68 -0.02 5.98
CA MET A 16 7.46 1.08 6.92
C MET A 16 7.65 0.59 8.36
N ASN A 17 8.07 1.47 9.25
CA ASN A 17 8.09 1.24 10.69
C ASN A 17 7.96 2.55 11.45
N ASP A 18 7.39 2.45 12.65
CA ASP A 18 7.51 3.50 13.64
C ASP A 18 8.91 3.49 14.26
N PRO A 19 9.39 4.62 14.83
CA PRO A 19 10.70 4.69 15.46
C PRO A 19 10.85 3.65 16.59
N GLY A 20 11.85 2.78 16.47
CA GLY A 20 12.13 1.73 17.45
C GLY A 20 11.38 0.41 17.23
N GLU A 21 10.49 0.33 16.23
CA GLU A 21 9.83 -0.91 15.83
C GLU A 21 10.51 -1.57 14.63
N ASP A 22 10.31 -2.89 14.51
CA ASP A 22 10.80 -3.65 13.37
C ASP A 22 10.07 -3.25 12.06
N PRO A 23 10.78 -3.27 10.92
CA PRO A 23 10.17 -3.00 9.61
C PRO A 23 9.03 -3.94 9.23
N LEU A 24 7.91 -3.37 8.79
CA LEU A 24 6.75 -4.07 8.24
C LEU A 24 6.61 -3.80 6.74
N THR A 25 6.32 -4.84 5.96
CA THR A 25 6.21 -4.77 4.48
C THR A 25 4.77 -4.87 3.97
N GLY A 26 3.79 -4.98 4.87
CA GLY A 26 2.37 -5.17 4.54
C GLY A 26 1.60 -3.89 4.23
N SER A 27 2.24 -2.72 4.12
CA SER A 27 1.53 -1.44 4.00
C SER A 27 0.91 -1.21 2.61
N LEU A 28 1.49 -1.82 1.59
CA LEU A 28 0.97 -1.85 0.22
C LEU A 28 1.31 -3.19 -0.43
N LEU A 29 0.28 -3.97 -0.73
CA LEU A 29 0.38 -5.28 -1.38
C LEU A 29 -0.38 -5.24 -2.70
N ILE A 30 0.21 -5.80 -3.76
CA ILE A 30 -0.40 -5.89 -5.09
C ILE A 30 -0.35 -7.33 -5.57
N ALA A 31 -1.47 -7.85 -6.07
CA ALA A 31 -1.54 -9.15 -6.75
C ALA A 31 -2.19 -8.99 -8.13
N LYS A 32 -1.74 -9.77 -9.11
CA LYS A 32 -2.45 -9.92 -10.40
C LYS A 32 -3.68 -10.79 -10.17
N HIS A 33 -4.84 -10.34 -10.65
CA HIS A 33 -6.09 -11.09 -10.55
C HIS A 33 -6.90 -10.98 -11.84
N GLY A 34 -7.03 -12.09 -12.58
CA GLY A 34 -7.64 -12.10 -13.90
C GLY A 34 -6.90 -11.17 -14.86
N SER A 35 -7.64 -10.27 -15.52
CA SER A 35 -7.09 -9.23 -16.41
C SER A 35 -6.65 -7.95 -15.69
N GLY A 36 -6.73 -7.90 -14.34
CA GLY A 36 -6.46 -6.70 -13.56
C GLY A 36 -5.57 -6.93 -12.35
N HIS A 37 -5.68 -6.02 -11.39
CA HIS A 37 -4.92 -6.02 -10.15
C HIS A 37 -5.84 -5.95 -8.94
N PHE A 38 -5.48 -6.67 -7.90
CA PHE A 38 -5.98 -6.44 -6.56
C PHE A 38 -4.93 -5.66 -5.77
N VAL A 39 -5.35 -4.60 -5.11
CA VAL A 39 -4.47 -3.74 -4.30
C VAL A 39 -5.02 -3.69 -2.87
N TYR A 40 -4.19 -4.09 -1.91
CA TYR A 40 -4.42 -3.82 -0.50
C TYR A 40 -3.49 -2.70 -0.05
N THR A 41 -4.02 -1.72 0.69
CA THR A 41 -3.18 -0.75 1.38
C THR A 41 -3.75 -0.37 2.74
N GLY A 42 -2.88 -0.30 3.74
CA GLY A 42 -3.20 0.21 5.07
C GLY A 42 -2.92 1.71 5.23
N LEU A 43 -2.46 2.38 4.16
CA LEU A 43 -2.21 3.82 4.18
C LEU A 43 -3.52 4.59 4.38
N SER A 44 -3.47 5.64 5.20
CA SER A 44 -4.65 6.43 5.56
C SER A 44 -4.97 7.48 4.48
N PHE A 45 -5.23 7.05 3.24
CA PHE A 45 -5.56 7.97 2.14
C PHE A 45 -6.74 8.89 2.47
N PHE A 46 -7.71 8.44 3.26
CA PHE A 46 -8.82 9.26 3.72
C PHE A 46 -8.41 10.46 4.60
N ARG A 47 -7.20 10.44 5.19
CA ARG A 47 -6.61 11.60 5.88
C ARG A 47 -5.66 12.37 4.97
N GLU A 48 -4.82 11.64 4.22
CA GLU A 48 -3.76 12.23 3.42
C GLU A 48 -4.28 13.00 2.21
N LEU A 49 -5.30 12.47 1.52
CA LEU A 49 -5.88 13.14 0.35
C LEU A 49 -6.59 14.45 0.77
N PRO A 50 -7.52 14.49 1.75
CA PRO A 50 -8.12 15.76 2.18
C PRO A 50 -7.12 16.76 2.74
N ALA A 51 -6.02 16.30 3.35
CA ALA A 51 -4.93 17.15 3.82
C ALA A 51 -4.02 17.70 2.71
N GLY A 52 -4.22 17.31 1.45
CA GLY A 52 -3.44 17.82 0.32
C GLY A 52 -2.03 17.22 0.22
N VAL A 53 -1.77 16.04 0.79
CA VAL A 53 -0.44 15.43 0.77
C VAL A 53 -0.09 14.99 -0.66
N SER A 54 0.81 15.71 -1.32
CA SER A 54 1.16 15.50 -2.73
C SER A 54 1.63 14.07 -3.05
N GLY A 55 2.38 13.45 -2.14
CA GLY A 55 2.83 12.06 -2.26
C GLY A 55 1.69 11.05 -2.30
N ALA A 56 0.62 11.29 -1.52
CA ALA A 56 -0.55 10.42 -1.47
C ALA A 56 -1.33 10.46 -2.79
N TYR A 57 -1.52 11.66 -3.36
CA TYR A 57 -2.13 11.82 -4.67
C TYR A 57 -1.33 11.11 -5.77
N ARG A 58 0.00 11.32 -5.80
CA ARG A 58 0.88 10.66 -6.78
C ARG A 58 0.79 9.14 -6.67
N LEU A 59 0.88 8.60 -5.45
CA LEU A 59 0.80 7.16 -5.23
C LEU A 59 -0.57 6.62 -5.67
N PHE A 60 -1.66 7.27 -5.29
CA PHE A 60 -3.01 6.86 -5.66
C PHE A 60 -3.21 6.85 -7.19
N THR A 61 -2.76 7.89 -7.90
CA THR A 61 -2.82 7.91 -9.37
C THR A 61 -1.99 6.79 -10.01
N ASN A 62 -0.80 6.48 -9.48
CA ASN A 62 -0.01 5.35 -9.97
C ASN A 62 -0.76 4.01 -9.78
N LEU A 63 -1.45 3.83 -8.65
CA LEU A 63 -2.24 2.62 -8.39
C LEU A 63 -3.43 2.50 -9.35
N LEU A 64 -4.07 3.61 -9.73
CA LEU A 64 -5.14 3.62 -10.73
C LEU A 64 -4.66 3.29 -12.14
N SER A 65 -3.37 3.50 -12.43
CA SER A 65 -2.77 3.25 -13.75
C SER A 65 -2.25 1.81 -13.97
N LEU A 66 -2.38 0.93 -12.98
CA LEU A 66 -1.91 -0.47 -13.03
C LEU A 66 -2.72 -1.34 -13.99
#